data_AF-A0A179SZA0-F1
#
_entry.id   AF-A0A179SZA0-F1
#
_cell.length_a   1.000
_cell.length_b   1.000
_cell.length_c   1.000
_cell.angle_alpha   90.00
_cell.angle_beta   90.00
_cell.angle_gamma   90.00
#
_symmetry.space_group_name_H-M   'P 1'
#
loop_
_entity.id
_entity.type
_entity.pdbx_description
1 polymer ?
#
loop_
_entity_poly.entity_id
_entity_poly.type
_entity_poly.pdbx_seq_one_letter_code
_entity_poly.pdbx_strand_id
1 'polypeptide(L)'
;MKMYPILLIAIILLVSTNQFGKDEFNEKIANLEHSLNKEDWVLAKKQMDDLSSYYDKNLWKVQLVGGEAEYKDLYETISRLRILIEEEDRTDSRMELETVKTLIEHIYSF
;
A
#
# COMPACT_ATOMS: atom_id res chain seq x y z
N MET A 1 -41.63 -8.65 1.30
CA MET A 1 -40.56 -9.12 0.39
C MET A 1 -39.37 -9.51 1.25
N LYS A 2 -38.99 -10.80 1.27
CA LYS A 2 -37.88 -11.29 2.09
C LYS A 2 -36.58 -10.64 1.61
N MET A 3 -36.04 -9.69 2.37
CA MET A 3 -34.89 -8.83 2.04
C MET A 3 -33.53 -9.54 2.11
N TYR A 4 -33.54 -10.83 2.46
CA TYR A 4 -32.37 -11.69 2.66
C TYR A 4 -31.45 -11.91 1.44
N PRO A 5 -31.91 -11.98 0.17
CA PRO A 5 -30.99 -12.25 -0.94
C PRO A 5 -30.10 -11.04 -1.28
N ILE A 6 -30.59 -9.82 -1.05
CA ILE A 6 -29.81 -8.59 -1.29
C ILE A 6 -28.71 -8.45 -0.24
N LEU A 7 -29.01 -8.80 1.02
CA LEU A 7 -28.03 -8.80 2.10
C LEU A 7 -26.89 -9.80 1.84
N LEU A 8 -27.21 -10.97 1.28
CA LEU A 8 -26.21 -12.00 0.95
C LEU A 8 -25.27 -11.56 -0.18
N ILE A 9 -25.79 -10.88 -1.21
CA ILE A 9 -24.99 -10.37 -2.33
C ILE A 9 -24.02 -9.29 -1.86
N ALA A 10 -24.44 -8.42 -0.94
CA ALA A 10 -23.55 -7.40 -0.37
C ALA A 10 -22.36 -8.00 0.40
N ILE A 11 -22.58 -9.11 1.12
CA ILE A 11 -21.52 -9.82 1.86
C ILE A 11 -20.54 -10.52 0.90
N ILE A 12 -21.03 -11.11 -0.20
CA ILE A 12 -20.18 -11.80 -1.18
C ILE A 12 -19.26 -10.80 -1.93
N LEU A 13 -19.74 -9.59 -2.21
CA LEU A 13 -18.93 -8.56 -2.86
C LEU A 13 -17.77 -8.07 -1.97
N LEU A 14 -17.96 -8.01 -0.65
CA LEU A 14 -16.93 -7.59 0.33
C LEU A 14 -15.77 -8.59 0.47
N VAL A 15 -16.02 -9.89 0.28
CA VAL A 15 -14.97 -10.92 0.42
C VAL A 15 -14.02 -10.92 -0.78
N SER A 16 -14.49 -10.53 -1.96
CA SER A 16 -13.63 -10.48 -3.16
C SER A 16 -12.65 -9.29 -3.16
N THR A 17 -12.92 -8.21 -2.43
CA THR A 17 -12.14 -6.96 -2.52
C THR A 17 -10.82 -6.96 -1.78
N ASN A 18 -10.64 -7.83 -0.78
CA ASN A 18 -9.43 -7.83 0.07
C ASN A 18 -8.17 -8.22 -0.73
N GLN A 19 -8.32 -9.10 -1.72
CA GLN A 19 -7.20 -9.54 -2.55
C GLN A 19 -6.83 -8.50 -3.61
N PHE A 20 -7.82 -7.77 -4.13
CA PHE A 20 -7.60 -6.72 -5.14
C PHE A 20 -6.78 -5.52 -4.61
N GLY A 21 -6.92 -5.15 -3.34
CA GLY A 21 -6.15 -4.05 -2.77
C GLY A 21 -4.66 -4.36 -2.62
N LYS A 22 -4.37 -5.58 -2.13
CA LYS A 22 -3.02 -6.06 -1.83
C LYS A 22 -2.16 -6.20 -3.08
N ASP A 23 -2.71 -6.78 -4.15
CA ASP A 23 -1.94 -7.07 -5.37
C ASP A 23 -1.43 -5.78 -6.04
N GLU A 24 -2.25 -4.73 -6.10
CA GLU A 24 -1.83 -3.45 -6.69
C GLU A 24 -0.83 -2.69 -5.80
N PHE A 25 -0.92 -2.82 -4.46
CA PHE A 25 0.14 -2.34 -3.56
C PHE A 25 1.46 -3.08 -3.82
N ASN A 26 1.42 -4.42 -3.90
CA ASN A 26 2.60 -5.25 -4.13
C ASN A 26 3.27 -4.93 -5.47
N GLU A 27 2.49 -4.69 -6.52
CA GLU A 27 3.02 -4.28 -7.82
C GLU A 27 3.78 -2.95 -7.72
N LYS A 28 3.19 -1.95 -7.07
CA LYS A 28 3.82 -0.63 -6.89
C LYS A 28 5.09 -0.71 -6.05
N ILE A 29 5.07 -1.51 -4.98
CA ILE A 29 6.24 -1.79 -4.14
C ILE A 29 7.34 -2.47 -4.96
N ALA A 30 7.03 -3.51 -5.73
CA ALA A 30 8.01 -4.23 -6.55
C ALA A 30 8.62 -3.34 -7.64
N ASN A 31 7.81 -2.49 -8.26
CA ASN A 31 8.27 -1.51 -9.25
C ASN A 31 9.24 -0.50 -8.62
N LEU A 32 8.91 0.00 -7.43
CA LEU A 32 9.77 0.92 -6.69
C LEU A 32 11.07 0.24 -6.23
N GLU A 33 10.98 -0.98 -5.71
CA GLU A 33 12.13 -1.80 -5.32
C GLU A 33 13.09 -1.99 -6.49
N HIS A 34 12.56 -2.27 -7.68
CA HIS A 34 13.35 -2.43 -8.89
C HIS A 34 14.15 -1.18 -9.24
N SER A 35 13.54 0.00 -9.13
CA SER A 35 14.21 1.28 -9.43
C SER A 35 15.23 1.64 -8.36
N LEU A 36 14.93 1.42 -7.08
CA LEU A 36 15.90 1.61 -5.98
C LEU A 36 17.12 0.68 -6.12
N ASN A 37 16.90 -0.56 -6.56
CA ASN A 37 17.98 -1.52 -6.79
C ASN A 37 18.89 -1.10 -7.95
N LYS A 38 18.35 -0.38 -8.93
CA LYS A 38 19.08 0.17 -10.08
C LYS A 38 19.62 1.59 -9.86
N GLU A 39 19.30 2.22 -8.72
CA GLU A 39 19.61 3.63 -8.44
C GLU A 39 19.03 4.58 -9.50
N ASP A 40 17.90 4.20 -10.12
CA ASP A 40 17.17 5.06 -11.06
C ASP A 40 16.25 6.01 -10.26
N TRP A 41 16.84 7.08 -9.73
CA TRP A 41 16.15 8.03 -8.85
C TRP A 41 15.00 8.77 -9.53
N VAL A 42 15.12 9.04 -10.83
CA VAL A 42 14.05 9.70 -11.60
C VAL A 42 12.83 8.79 -11.65
N LEU A 43 13.03 7.50 -11.96
CA LEU A 43 11.95 6.53 -11.98
C LEU A 43 11.42 6.23 -10.58
N ALA A 44 12.30 6.12 -9.57
CA ALA A 44 11.92 5.89 -8.18
C ALA A 44 11.04 7.02 -7.64
N LYS A 45 11.37 8.29 -7.90
CA LYS A 45 10.56 9.46 -7.52
C LYS A 45 9.15 9.39 -8.13
N LYS A 46 9.06 9.07 -9.42
CA LYS A 46 7.77 8.88 -10.10
C LYS A 46 6.96 7.73 -9.50
N GLN A 47 7.58 6.59 -9.25
CA GLN A 47 6.91 5.42 -8.66
C GLN A 47 6.50 5.66 -7.21
N MET A 48 7.25 6.47 -6.47
CA MET A 48 6.88 6.89 -5.12
C MET A 48 5.63 7.78 -5.11
N ASP A 49 5.50 8.68 -6.09
CA ASP A 49 4.28 9.45 -6.29
C ASP A 49 3.08 8.56 -6.65
N ASP A 50 3.30 7.56 -7.50
CA ASP A 50 2.27 6.57 -7.86
C ASP A 50 1.84 5.72 -6.65
N LEU A 51 2.78 5.30 -5.80
CA LEU A 51 2.50 4.57 -4.56
C LEU A 51 1.72 5.43 -3.56
N SER A 52 2.17 6.66 -3.31
CA SER A 52 1.50 7.59 -2.39
C SER A 52 0.09 7.92 -2.87
N SER A 53 -0.06 8.24 -4.15
CA SER A 53 -1.36 8.55 -4.75
C SER A 53 -2.32 7.37 -4.69
N TYR A 54 -1.80 6.14 -4.83
CA TYR A 54 -2.60 4.94 -4.68
C TYR A 54 -3.03 4.72 -3.24
N TYR A 55 -2.12 4.91 -2.27
CA TYR A 55 -2.46 4.87 -0.85
C TYR A 55 -3.58 5.87 -0.53
N ASP A 56 -3.44 7.14 -0.89
CA ASP A 56 -4.42 8.20 -0.58
C ASP A 56 -5.81 7.88 -1.17
N LYS A 57 -5.86 7.42 -2.43
CA LYS A 57 -7.10 7.04 -3.11
C LYS A 57 -7.78 5.83 -2.48
N ASN A 58 -7.01 4.95 -1.86
CA ASN A 58 -7.49 3.69 -1.28
C ASN A 58 -7.42 3.69 0.25
N LEU A 59 -7.18 4.84 0.89
CA LEU A 59 -7.08 4.95 2.34
C LEU A 59 -8.29 4.33 3.03
N TRP A 60 -9.49 4.61 2.51
CA TRP A 60 -10.73 4.03 3.04
C TRP A 60 -10.74 2.49 3.01
N LYS A 61 -10.12 1.84 2.01
CA LYS A 61 -10.00 0.38 1.95
C LYS A 61 -9.03 -0.12 3.00
N VAL A 62 -7.87 0.54 3.13
CA VAL A 62 -6.86 0.21 4.13
C VAL A 62 -7.46 0.33 5.53
N GLN A 63 -8.24 1.38 5.81
CA GLN A 63 -8.95 1.62 7.07
C GLN A 63 -10.08 0.62 7.36
N LEU A 64 -10.64 -0.03 6.34
CA LEU A 64 -11.67 -1.05 6.51
C LEU A 64 -11.08 -2.42 6.90
N VAL A 65 -9.86 -2.72 6.42
CA VAL A 65 -9.23 -4.03 6.60
C VAL A 65 -8.23 -4.01 7.75
N GLY A 66 -7.51 -2.90 7.94
CA GLY A 66 -6.53 -2.71 9.02
C GLY A 66 -7.04 -1.84 10.17
N GLY A 67 -6.40 -1.96 11.32
CA GLY A 67 -6.63 -1.12 12.49
C GLY A 67 -6.03 0.28 12.39
N GLU A 68 -6.44 1.17 13.29
CA GLU A 68 -5.97 2.57 13.34
C GLU A 68 -4.44 2.71 13.42
N ALA A 69 -3.80 1.90 14.25
CA ALA A 69 -2.36 1.89 14.37
C ALA A 69 -1.69 1.53 13.03
N GLU A 70 -2.22 0.53 12.32
CA GLU A 70 -1.57 -0.03 11.14
C GLU A 70 -1.62 0.92 9.95
N TYR A 71 -2.78 1.52 9.65
CA TYR A 71 -2.85 2.45 8.52
C TYR A 71 -2.14 3.77 8.81
N LYS A 72 -2.04 4.17 10.09
CA LYS A 72 -1.27 5.34 10.52
C LYS A 72 0.24 5.08 10.36
N ASP A 73 0.72 3.94 10.84
CA ASP A 73 2.12 3.54 10.67
C ASP A 73 2.50 3.43 9.19
N LEU A 74 1.58 2.92 8.35
CA LEU A 74 1.76 2.88 6.90
C LEU A 74 1.88 4.27 6.28
N TYR A 75 1.03 5.22 6.67
CA TYR A 75 1.11 6.61 6.21
C TYR A 75 2.46 7.26 6.58
N GLU A 76 2.87 7.11 7.84
CA GLU A 76 4.12 7.68 8.32
C GLU A 76 5.34 7.09 7.60
N THR A 77 5.31 5.78 7.36
CA THR A 77 6.37 5.05 6.66
C THR A 77 6.46 5.45 5.19
N ILE A 78 5.32 5.55 4.47
CA ILE A 78 5.27 6.07 3.09
C ILE A 78 5.81 7.50 3.02
N SER A 79 5.50 8.33 4.01
CA SER A 79 5.99 9.71 4.07
C SER A 79 7.50 9.78 4.28
N ARG A 80 8.07 8.94 5.16
CA ARG A 80 9.52 8.86 5.36
C ARG A 80 10.23 8.32 4.11
N LEU A 81 9.69 7.27 3.50
CA LEU A 81 10.23 6.69 2.27
C LEU A 81 10.31 7.74 1.14
N ARG A 82 9.30 8.60 1.00
CA ARG A 82 9.33 9.71 0.04
C ARG A 82 10.53 10.62 0.26
N ILE A 83 10.76 11.05 1.50
CA ILE A 83 11.88 11.94 1.84
C ILE A 83 13.22 11.26 1.51
N LEU A 84 13.38 10.00 1.88
CA LEU A 84 14.61 9.24 1.62
C LEU A 84 14.88 9.07 0.12
N ILE A 85 13.83 8.91 -0.69
CA ILE A 85 13.94 8.87 -2.16
C ILE A 85 14.27 10.24 -2.75
N GLU A 86 13.74 11.32 -2.17
CA GLU A 86 14.09 12.69 -2.55
C GLU A 86 15.56 12.99 -2.28
N GLU A 87 16.08 12.51 -1.15
CA GLU A 87 17.48 12.60 -0.72
C GLU A 87 18.42 11.60 -1.42
N GLU A 88 17.86 10.69 -2.23
CA GLU A 88 18.61 9.65 -2.95
C GLU A 88 19.39 8.71 -1.99
N ASP A 89 18.89 8.54 -0.75
CA ASP A 89 19.46 7.60 0.22
C ASP A 89 18.97 6.18 -0.08
N ARG A 90 19.82 5.40 -0.76
CA ARG A 90 19.51 4.02 -1.13
C ARG A 90 19.30 3.10 0.06
N THR A 91 20.11 3.23 1.10
CA THR A 91 20.11 2.25 2.19
C THR A 91 18.82 2.41 2.98
N ASP A 92 18.53 3.64 3.36
CA ASP A 92 17.37 3.95 4.18
C ASP A 92 16.08 3.84 3.35
N SER A 93 16.08 4.23 2.06
CA SER A 93 14.92 4.00 1.19
C SER A 93 14.56 2.52 1.07
N ARG A 94 15.55 1.63 0.97
CA ARG A 94 15.29 0.18 0.90
C ARG A 94 14.76 -0.37 2.22
N MET A 95 15.32 0.09 3.34
CA MET A 95 14.84 -0.30 4.67
C MET A 95 13.38 0.10 4.86
N GLU A 96 13.05 1.34 4.50
CA GLU A 96 11.71 1.88 4.69
C GLU A 96 10.70 1.25 3.72
N LEU A 97 11.11 0.90 2.50
CA LEU A 97 10.27 0.13 1.57
C LEU A 97 9.94 -1.28 2.08
N GLU A 98 10.88 -1.98 2.73
CA GLU A 98 10.58 -3.26 3.38
C GLU A 98 9.61 -3.09 4.57
N THR A 99 9.70 -1.98 5.30
CA THR A 99 8.70 -1.64 6.33
C THR A 99 7.31 -1.44 5.71
N VAL A 100 7.20 -0.70 4.59
CA VAL A 100 5.93 -0.54 3.85
C VAL A 100 5.36 -1.91 3.46
N LYS A 101 6.20 -2.78 2.89
CA LYS A 101 5.80 -4.12 2.47
C LYS A 101 5.27 -4.96 3.63
N THR A 102 5.98 -4.96 4.76
CA THR A 102 5.57 -5.68 5.98
C THR A 102 4.23 -5.16 6.50
N LEU A 103 4.02 -3.85 6.51
CA LEU A 103 2.75 -3.24 6.95
C LEU A 103 1.58 -3.62 6.03
N ILE A 104 1.80 -3.61 4.71
CA ILE A 104 0.80 -4.09 3.74
C ILE A 104 0.48 -5.57 3.95
N GLU A 105 1.48 -6.41 4.17
CA GLU A 105 1.25 -7.82 4.48
C GLU A 105 0.42 -8.00 5.74
N HIS A 106 0.71 -7.24 6.80
CA HIS A 106 -0.03 -7.30 8.05
C HIS A 106 -1.49 -6.84 7.88
N ILE A 107 -1.71 -5.68 7.27
CA ILE A 107 -3.06 -5.12 7.03
C ILE A 107 -3.94 -6.10 6.24
N TYR A 108 -3.38 -6.75 5.21
CA TYR A 108 -4.12 -7.67 4.35
C TYR A 108 -3.94 -9.16 4.72
N SER A 109 -3.51 -9.46 5.95
CA SER A 109 -3.41 -10.85 6.45
C SER A 109 -4.63 -11.31 7.25
N PHE A 110 -5.59 -10.41 7.50
CA PHE A 110 -6.84 -10.66 8.21
C PHE A 110 -7.98 -11.16 7.31
#